data_AF-A0A8S9L4C4-F1
#
_entry.id   AF-A0A8S9L4C4-F1
#
_cell.length_a   1.000
_cell.length_b   1.000
_cell.length_c   1.000
_cell.angle_alpha   90.00
_cell.angle_beta   90.00
_cell.angle_gamma   90.00
#
_symmetry.space_group_name_H-M   'P 1'
#
loop_
_entity.id
_entity.type
_entity.pdbx_description
1 polymer ?
#
loop_
_entity_poly.entity_id
_entity_poly.type
_entity_poly.pdbx_seq_one_letter_code
_entity_poly.pdbx_strand_id
1 'polypeptide(L)' 'KDHIRTCGSTDECEGIWCKQGRLGECLTWTCDLDEDCRKLVRCDRTPGPYCMEGMCTC' A
#
# COMPACT_ATOMS: atom_id res chain seq x y z
N LYS A 1 6.16 -14.43 -11.65
CA LYS A 1 6.53 -13.00 -11.78
C LYS A 1 5.62 -12.25 -10.83
N ASP A 2 6.11 -11.88 -9.66
CA ASP A 2 5.35 -11.07 -8.71
C ASP A 2 5.21 -9.66 -9.26
N HIS A 3 3.99 -9.32 -9.66
CA HIS A 3 3.66 -7.98 -10.12
C HIS A 3 3.28 -7.13 -8.91
N ILE A 4 4.31 -6.64 -8.20
CA ILE A 4 4.13 -5.70 -7.09
C ILE A 4 3.41 -4.46 -7.63
N ARG A 5 2.24 -4.14 -7.06
CA ARG A 5 1.39 -3.05 -7.53
C ARG A 5 1.92 -1.72 -7.00
N THR A 6 1.74 -0.66 -7.78
CA THR A 6 2.04 0.70 -7.35
C THR A 6 0.77 1.35 -6.79
N CYS A 7 0.83 1.82 -5.56
CA CYS A 7 -0.31 2.36 -4.81
C CYS A 7 0.12 3.63 -4.06
N GLY A 8 -0.80 4.37 -3.47
CA GLY A 8 -0.50 5.54 -2.65
C GLY A 8 -1.34 5.55 -1.39
N SER A 9 -1.44 6.71 -0.77
CA SER A 9 -2.35 6.98 0.34
C SER A 9 -3.36 8.04 -0.06
N THR A 10 -4.56 7.92 0.50
CA THR A 10 -5.64 8.90 0.37
C THR A 10 -6.34 8.98 1.71
N ASP A 11 -6.80 10.19 2.08
CA ASP A 11 -7.54 10.43 3.33
C ASP A 11 -8.89 9.66 3.35
N GLU A 12 -9.37 9.28 2.16
CA GLU A 12 -10.60 8.49 2.00
C GLU A 12 -10.42 6.98 2.27
N CYS A 13 -9.19 6.52 2.54
CA CYS A 13 -8.89 5.14 2.90
C CYS A 13 -8.10 5.08 4.21
N GLU A 14 -8.54 4.24 5.15
CA GLU A 14 -7.77 3.91 6.37
C GLU A 14 -6.50 3.05 6.10
N GLY A 15 -6.14 2.84 4.83
CA GLY A 15 -5.04 1.99 4.40
C GLY A 15 -4.47 2.44 3.05
N ILE A 16 -3.93 1.50 2.27
CA ILE A 16 -3.29 1.82 1.00
C ILE A 16 -4.32 1.93 -0.11
N TRP A 17 -4.24 3.01 -0.89
CA TRP A 17 -5.05 3.21 -2.08
C TRP A 17 -4.33 2.74 -3.34
N CYS A 18 -4.78 1.64 -3.92
CA CYS A 18 -4.19 1.08 -5.13
C CYS A 18 -5.02 1.46 -6.35
N LYS A 19 -4.39 2.11 -7.33
CA LYS A 19 -5.06 2.45 -8.59
C LYS A 19 -4.93 1.31 -9.60
N GLN A 20 -6.05 0.64 -9.91
CA GLN A 20 -6.14 -0.34 -10.99
C GLN A 20 -6.84 0.29 -12.21
N GLY A 21 -6.06 0.93 -13.09
CA GLY A 21 -6.60 1.60 -14.28
C GLY A 21 -7.33 2.90 -13.94
N ARG A 22 -8.67 2.93 -14.13
CA ARG A 22 -9.52 4.12 -13.83
C ARG A 22 -10.19 4.07 -12.46
N LEU A 23 -10.18 2.92 -11.80
CA LEU A 23 -10.77 2.73 -10.47
C LEU A 23 -9.64 2.50 -9.47
N GLY A 24 -9.79 3.05 -8.28
CA GLY A 24 -8.93 2.69 -7.15
C GLY A 24 -9.67 1.83 -6.15
N GLU A 25 -8.90 1.06 -5.39
CA GLU A 25 -9.38 0.21 -4.31
C GLU A 25 -8.60 0.53 -3.03
N CYS A 26 -9.30 0.68 -1.91
CA CYS A 26 -8.67 0.74 -0.59
C CYS A 26 -8.32 -0.68 -0.17
N LEU A 27 -7.05 -0.93 0.10
CA LEU A 27 -6.54 -2.22 0.54
C LEU A 27 -5.97 -2.09 1.95
N THR A 28 -6.48 -2.92 2.85
CA THR A 28 -6.02 -3.05 4.22
C THR A 28 -5.19 -4.31 4.35
N TRP A 29 -3.89 -4.19 4.05
CA TRP A 29 -2.95 -5.28 4.30
C TRP A 29 -2.37 -5.15 5.69
N THR A 30 -2.50 -6.20 6.48
CA THR A 30 -1.84 -6.28 7.78
C THR A 30 -0.34 -6.53 7.62
N CYS A 31 0.45 -6.04 8.55
CA CYS A 31 1.90 -6.23 8.57
C CYS A 31 2.42 -6.31 10.00
N ASP A 32 3.57 -6.94 10.16
CA ASP A 32 4.38 -6.89 11.38
C ASP A 32 5.65 -6.05 11.15
N LEU A 33 6.19 -6.08 9.91
CA LEU A 33 7.39 -5.34 9.51
C LEU A 33 7.17 -4.61 8.17
N ASP A 34 7.94 -3.55 7.94
CA ASP A 34 7.94 -2.80 6.66
C ASP A 34 8.22 -3.72 5.45
N GLU A 35 9.02 -4.78 5.65
CA GLU A 35 9.36 -5.74 4.60
C GLU A 35 8.16 -6.53 4.09
N ASP A 36 7.13 -6.75 4.92
CA ASP A 36 5.91 -7.43 4.50
C ASP A 36 5.14 -6.58 3.50
N CYS A 37 5.04 -5.28 3.76
CA CYS A 37 4.43 -4.34 2.85
C CYS A 37 5.22 -4.21 1.54
N ARG A 38 6.57 -4.22 1.60
CA ARG A 38 7.43 -4.13 0.40
C ARG A 38 7.29 -5.31 -0.55
N LYS A 39 6.84 -6.47 -0.07
CA LYS A 39 6.53 -7.64 -0.91
C LYS A 39 5.19 -7.49 -1.63
N LEU A 40 4.27 -6.69 -1.11
CA LEU A 40 2.90 -6.55 -1.61
C LEU A 40 2.76 -5.35 -2.56
N VAL A 41 3.39 -4.22 -2.21
CA VAL A 41 3.12 -2.93 -2.83
C VAL A 41 4.35 -2.01 -2.89
N ARG A 42 4.31 -1.04 -3.81
CA ARG A 42 5.22 0.10 -3.88
C ARG A 42 4.43 1.40 -3.83
N CYS A 43 4.93 2.38 -3.08
CA CYS A 43 4.28 3.68 -3.00
C CYS A 43 4.60 4.57 -4.21
N ASP A 44 3.59 5.20 -4.81
CA ASP A 44 3.73 6.14 -5.92
C ASP A 44 4.05 7.52 -5.38
N ARG A 45 5.26 8.01 -5.67
CA ARG A 45 5.70 9.38 -5.33
C ARG A 45 5.71 9.72 -3.82
N THR A 46 5.34 8.79 -2.95
CA THR A 46 5.54 8.87 -1.49
C THR A 46 6.63 7.88 -1.06
N PRO A 47 7.39 8.20 0.00
CA PRO A 47 8.31 7.24 0.59
C PRO A 47 7.51 6.10 1.25
N GLY A 48 8.03 4.87 1.25
CA GLY A 48 7.33 3.68 1.76
C GLY A 48 7.42 2.45 0.82
N PRO A 49 6.65 1.38 1.07
CA PRO A 49 5.60 1.27 2.11
C PRO A 49 6.17 1.01 3.51
N TYR A 50 5.37 1.38 4.51
CA TYR A 50 5.67 1.23 5.93
C TYR A 50 4.61 0.40 6.63
N CYS A 51 5.00 -0.24 7.72
CA CYS A 51 4.08 -0.86 8.64
C CYS A 51 3.76 0.10 9.79
N MET A 52 2.53 0.59 9.86
CA MET A 52 2.05 1.50 10.88
C MET A 52 0.81 0.91 11.55
N GLU A 53 0.85 0.76 12.88
CA GLU A 53 -0.24 0.18 13.67
C GLU A 53 -0.72 -1.20 13.16
N GLY A 54 0.22 -2.01 12.65
CA GLY A 54 -0.08 -3.34 12.11
C GLY A 54 -0.71 -3.33 10.72
N MET A 55 -0.75 -2.17 10.06
CA MET A 55 -1.29 -2.00 8.70
C MET A 55 -0.26 -1.36 7.77
N CYS A 56 -0.21 -1.88 6.54
CA CYS A 56 0.62 -1.29 5.50
C CYS A 56 0.06 0.06 5.11
N THR A 57 0.95 1.04 5.03
CA THR A 57 0.65 2.41 4.60
C THR A 57 1.69 2.94 3.61
N CYS A 58 1.24 3.90 2.80
CA CYS A 58 2.04 4.74 1.91
C CYS A 58 1.84 6.20 2.32
#